data_AF-A0A381FA80-F1
#
_entry.id   AF-A0A381FA80-F1
#
_cell.length_a   1.000
_cell.length_b   1.000
_cell.length_c   1.000
_cell.angle_alpha   90.00
_cell.angle_beta   90.00
_cell.angle_gamma   90.00
#
_symmetry.space_group_name_H-M   'P 1'
#
loop_
_entity.id
_entity.type
_entity.pdbx_description
1 polymer ?
#
loop_
_entity_poly.entity_id
_entity_poly.type
_entity_poly.pdbx_seq_one_letter_code
_entity_poly.pdbx_strand_id
1 'polypeptide(L)' 'MVSVNKKQLETLRVNVWKQGELIEKLTRDNELMKNQITILESIEEKTVSGVEATISPERILTRRGSNSKKLALVQAINKK' A
#
# COMPACT_ATOMS: atom_id res chain seq x y z
N MET A 1 15.45 -20.37 55.84
CA MET A 1 14.37 -19.83 54.98
C MET A 1 14.93 -18.91 53.88
N VAL A 2 15.79 -19.44 52.98
CA VAL A 2 16.44 -18.66 51.89
C VAL A 2 15.88 -19.03 50.50
N SER A 3 14.85 -19.89 50.44
CA SER A 3 14.44 -20.59 49.21
C SER A 3 13.30 -19.95 48.42
N VAL A 4 12.35 -19.27 49.06
CA VAL A 4 11.15 -18.73 48.39
C VAL A 4 11.46 -17.45 47.61
N ASN A 5 12.19 -16.52 48.23
CA ASN A 5 12.53 -15.24 47.60
C ASN A 5 13.44 -15.39 46.37
N LYS A 6 14.35 -16.38 46.38
CA LYS A 6 15.22 -16.66 45.23
C LYS A 6 14.44 -17.17 44.02
N LYS A 7 13.44 -18.03 44.23
CA LYS A 7 12.59 -18.56 43.15
C LYS A 7 11.69 -17.48 42.56
N GLN A 8 11.12 -16.61 43.40
CA GLN A 8 10.33 -15.47 42.95
C GLN A 8 11.16 -14.47 42.14
N LEU A 9 12.38 -14.16 42.59
CA LEU A 9 13.32 -13.30 41.87
C LEU A 9 13.64 -13.86 40.47
N GLU A 10 13.92 -15.17 40.38
CA GLU A 10 14.24 -15.79 39.10
C GLU A 10 13.04 -15.83 38.15
N THR A 11 11.83 -16.03 38.70
CA THR A 11 10.59 -15.95 37.91
C THR A 11 10.39 -14.54 37.34
N LEU A 12 10.63 -13.51 38.14
CA LEU A 12 10.56 -12.12 37.70
C LEU A 12 11.59 -11.82 36.61
N ARG A 13 12.83 -12.31 36.74
CA ARG A 13 13.87 -12.15 35.72
C ARG A 13 13.47 -12.74 34.38
N VAL A 14 12.93 -13.97 34.39
CA VAL A 14 12.44 -14.61 33.16
C VAL A 14 11.28 -13.83 32.55
N ASN A 15 10.36 -13.31 33.36
CA ASN A 15 9.24 -12.50 32.87
C ASN A 15 9.71 -11.19 32.25
N VAL A 16 10.67 -10.50 32.87
CA VAL A 16 11.28 -9.27 32.32
C VAL A 16 11.97 -9.57 30.99
N TRP A 17 12.71 -10.68 30.90
CA TRP A 17 13.37 -11.08 29.66
C TRP A 17 12.36 -11.34 28.52
N LYS A 18 11.28 -12.10 28.80
CA LYS A 18 10.20 -12.34 27.83
C LYS A 18 9.49 -11.05 27.39
N GLN A 19 9.29 -10.12 28.32
CA GLN A 19 8.74 -8.80 27.99
C GLN A 19 9.69 -8.00 27.09
N GLY A 20 11.00 -8.09 27.32
CA GLY A 20 12.02 -7.52 26.44
C GLY A 20 11.92 -8.06 25.01
N GLU A 21 11.86 -9.38 24.84
CA GLU A 21 11.70 -10.01 23.51
C GLU A 21 10.40 -9.56 22.81
N LEU A 22 9.31 -9.43 23.55
CA LEU A 22 8.04 -8.94 23.02
C LEU A 22 8.15 -7.49 22.54
N ILE A 23 8.83 -6.63 23.30
CA ILE A 23 9.08 -5.22 22.93
C ILE A 23 9.92 -5.15 21.66
N GLU A 24 10.98 -5.95 21.55
CA GLU A 24 11.82 -5.98 20.34
C GLU A 24 11.05 -6.45 19.11
N LYS A 25 10.17 -7.43 19.26
CA LYS A 25 9.28 -7.87 18.17
C LYS A 25 8.33 -6.75 17.75
N LEU A 26 7.62 -6.14 18.71
CA LEU A 26 6.66 -5.07 18.43
C LEU A 26 7.33 -3.82 17.83
N THR A 27 8.58 -3.54 18.19
CA THR A 27 9.37 -2.47 17.60
C THR A 27 9.63 -2.73 16.12
N ARG A 28 10.07 -3.96 15.78
CA ARG A 28 10.29 -4.37 14.38
C ARG A 28 8.99 -4.34 13.56
N ASP A 29 7.90 -4.84 14.13
CA ASP A 29 6.59 -4.83 13.46
C ASP A 29 6.13 -3.38 13.19
N ASN A 30 6.34 -2.45 14.14
CA ASN A 30 6.06 -1.02 13.95
C ASN A 30 6.91 -0.38 12.85
N GLU A 31 8.21 -0.69 12.79
CA GLU A 31 9.09 -0.19 11.72
C GLU A 31 8.62 -0.67 10.34
N LEU A 32 8.22 -1.94 10.24
CA LEU A 32 7.66 -2.50 9.01
C LEU A 32 6.36 -1.81 8.61
N MET A 33 5.45 -1.55 9.55
CA MET A 33 4.21 -0.82 9.28
C MET A 33 4.48 0.62 8.82
N LYS A 34 5.45 1.32 9.43
CA LYS A 34 5.86 2.66 8.99
C LYS A 34 6.37 2.64 7.55
N ASN A 35 7.22 1.68 7.21
CA ASN A 35 7.72 1.52 5.85
C ASN A 35 6.59 1.25 4.84
N GLN A 36 5.60 0.43 5.22
CA GLN A 36 4.43 0.16 4.37
C GLN A 36 3.58 1.41 4.15
N ILE A 37 3.38 2.23 5.18
CA ILE A 37 2.68 3.52 5.05
C ILE A 37 3.40 4.44 4.07
N THR A 38 4.71 4.62 4.22
CA THR A 38 5.51 5.45 3.30
C THR A 38 5.43 4.96 1.85
N ILE A 39 5.41 3.64 1.63
CA ILE A 39 5.22 3.07 0.30
C ILE A 39 3.83 3.44 -0.25
N LEU A 40 2.77 3.29 0.54
CA LEU A 40 1.40 3.62 0.13
C LEU A 40 1.26 5.11 -0.21
N GLU A 41 1.78 6.00 0.64
CA GLU A 41 1.80 7.45 0.40
C GLU A 41 2.53 7.77 -0.93
N SER A 42 3.65 7.12 -1.21
CA SER A 42 4.40 7.30 -2.46
C SER A 42 3.64 6.82 -3.71
N ILE A 43 2.75 5.83 -3.56
CA ILE A 43 1.89 5.35 -4.65
C ILE A 43 0.75 6.35 -4.87
N GLU A 44 0.14 6.83 -3.79
CA GLU A 44 -0.92 7.83 -3.85
C GLU A 44 -0.43 9.11 -4.55
N GLU A 45 0.73 9.65 -4.18
CA GLU A 45 1.34 10.80 -4.84
C GLU A 45 1.54 10.59 -6.36
N LYS A 46 1.93 9.37 -6.78
CA LYS A 46 2.06 9.03 -8.21
C LYS A 46 0.72 8.98 -8.92
N THR A 47 -0.35 8.53 -8.26
CA THR A 47 -1.69 8.44 -8.85
C THR A 47 -2.42 9.78 -8.96
N VAL A 48 -2.07 10.78 -8.15
CA VAL A 48 -2.63 12.14 -8.27
C VAL A 48 -2.13 12.84 -9.55
N SER A 49 -1.00 12.40 -10.11
CA SER A 49 -0.57 12.74 -11.49
C SER A 49 -1.23 11.85 -12.54
N GLY A 50 -2.51 11.51 -12.36
CA GLY A 50 -3.27 10.72 -13.31
C GLY A 50 -3.18 11.34 -14.70
N VAL A 51 -2.31 10.79 -15.53
CA VAL A 51 -2.40 10.93 -16.97
C VAL A 51 -3.73 10.28 -17.31
N GLU A 52 -4.80 11.07 -17.39
CA GLU A 52 -5.96 10.69 -18.14
C GLU A 52 -5.39 10.16 -19.46
N ALA A 53 -5.58 8.88 -19.72
CA ALA A 53 -5.16 8.33 -20.98
C ALA A 53 -6.02 9.02 -22.04
N THR A 54 -5.56 10.16 -22.55
CA THR A 54 -6.14 10.86 -23.67
C THR A 54 -5.91 9.94 -24.86
N ILE A 55 -6.82 8.99 -25.04
CA ILE A 55 -6.82 8.12 -26.19
C ILE A 55 -7.15 9.04 -27.36
N SER A 56 -6.15 9.27 -28.22
CA SER A 56 -6.36 10.08 -29.40
C SER A 56 -7.54 9.51 -30.20
N PRO A 57 -8.41 10.36 -30.76
CA PRO A 57 -9.60 9.88 -31.47
C PRO A 57 -9.26 8.87 -32.59
N GLU A 58 -8.11 9.03 -33.26
CA GLU A 58 -7.60 8.13 -34.30
C GLU A 58 -7.36 6.71 -33.75
N ARG A 59 -6.93 6.61 -32.49
CA ARG A 59 -6.69 5.32 -31.81
C ARG A 59 -8.00 4.62 -31.43
N ILE A 60 -9.11 5.34 -31.32
CA ILE A 60 -10.45 4.76 -31.12
C ILE A 60 -11.00 4.21 -32.45
N LEU A 61 -10.75 4.91 -33.56
CA LEU A 61 -11.21 4.51 -34.90
C LEU A 61 -10.57 3.20 -35.38
N THR A 62 -9.34 2.92 -34.97
CA THR A 62 -8.58 1.73 -35.38
C THR A 62 -8.79 0.49 -34.52
N ARG A 63 -9.41 0.60 -33.33
CA ARG A 63 -9.68 -0.54 -32.43
C ARG A 63 -10.81 -1.44 -32.94
N ARG A 64 -10.79 -2.74 -32.64
CA ARG A 64 -11.96 -3.62 -32.85
C ARG A 64 -13.10 -3.16 -31.92
N GLY A 65 -14.28 -2.87 -32.45
CA GLY A 65 -15.39 -2.31 -31.68
C GLY A 65 -16.56 -1.90 -32.56
N SER A 66 -17.64 -1.39 -31.94
CA SER A 66 -18.88 -1.04 -32.64
C SER A 66 -18.67 0.07 -33.68
N ASN A 67 -19.03 -0.20 -34.94
CA ASN A 67 -18.94 0.76 -36.05
C ASN A 67 -19.79 2.01 -35.82
N SER A 68 -20.92 1.92 -35.11
CA SER A 68 -21.78 3.08 -34.83
C SER A 68 -21.10 4.11 -33.94
N LYS A 69 -20.34 3.66 -32.94
CA LYS A 69 -19.55 4.55 -32.06
C LYS A 69 -18.40 5.23 -32.79
N LYS A 70 -17.77 4.51 -33.75
CA LYS A 70 -16.72 5.08 -34.60
C LYS A 70 -17.26 6.13 -35.55
N LEU A 71 -18.41 5.89 -36.19
CA LEU A 71 -19.06 6.85 -37.08
C LEU A 71 -19.46 8.14 -36.35
N ALA A 72 -20.03 8.03 -35.15
CA ALA A 72 -20.34 9.19 -34.32
C ALA A 72 -19.09 10.02 -33.98
N LEU A 73 -17.97 9.37 -33.69
CA LEU A 73 -16.70 10.04 -33.43
C LEU A 73 -16.15 10.76 -34.67
N VAL A 74 -16.17 10.11 -35.84
CA VAL A 74 -15.78 10.75 -37.11
C VAL A 74 -16.64 11.98 -37.40
N GLN A 75 -17.95 11.89 -37.19
CA GLN A 75 -18.85 13.02 -37.38
C GLN A 75 -18.56 14.17 -36.41
N ALA A 76 -18.22 13.87 -35.16
CA ALA A 76 -17.86 14.90 -34.19
C ALA A 76 -16.53 15.60 -34.52
N ILE A 77 -15.55 14.86 -35.06
CA ILE A 77 -14.26 15.41 -35.52
C ILE A 77 -14.46 16.31 -36.75
N ASN A 78 -15.28 15.87 -37.71
CA ASN A 78 -15.47 16.54 -39.00
C ASN A 78 -16.52 17.66 -38.98
N LYS A 79 -17.25 17.86 -37.87
CA LYS A 79 -18.23 18.95 -37.70
C LYS A 79 -17.61 20.25 -37.14
N LYS A 80 -16.27 20.37 -37.16
CA LYS A 80 -15.58 21.66 -37.02
C LYS A 80 -15.67 22.46 -38.30
#